data_AF-A0A9E4J1Y5-F1
#
_entry.id   AF-A0A9E4J1Y5-F1
#
_cell.length_a   1.000
_cell.length_b   1.000
_cell.length_c   1.000
_cell.angle_alpha   90.00
_cell.angle_beta   90.00
_cell.angle_gamma   90.00
#
_symmetry.space_group_name_H-M   'P 1'
#
loop_
_entity.id
_entity.type
_entity.pdbx_description
1 polymer ?
#
loop_
_entity_poly.entity_id
_entity_poly.type
_entity_poly.pdbx_seq_one_letter_code
_entity_poly.pdbx_strand_id
1 'polypeptide(L)'
;MAAHDLIVSRAGAVTVAEVAAAGRPAVYVPLPLAAGHQRGNAQAMVDAGAAIMVEQDDLRGSAAAERCGRLVADRGRLSSMARAARAHGRGDAARIVAERVCAIADASAGGRRP
;
A
#
# COMPACT_ATOMS: atom_id res chain seq x y z
N MET A 1 15.17 17.91 -1.91
CA MET A 1 14.09 17.71 -2.90
C MET A 1 14.37 16.39 -3.62
N ALA A 2 13.80 15.27 -3.18
CA ALA A 2 14.03 13.96 -3.81
C ALA A 2 12.86 13.64 -4.74
N ALA A 3 13.15 13.29 -5.99
CA ALA A 3 12.18 12.96 -7.03
C ALA A 3 11.14 11.96 -6.49
N HIS A 4 9.87 12.35 -6.47
CA HIS A 4 8.79 11.44 -6.13
C HIS A 4 8.57 10.49 -7.30
N ASP A 5 9.30 9.39 -7.32
CA ASP A 5 9.12 8.32 -8.27
C ASP A 5 7.77 7.62 -8.03
N LEU A 6 6.94 7.57 -9.08
CA LEU A 6 5.64 6.90 -9.10
C LEU A 6 5.82 5.39 -9.29
N ILE A 7 5.22 4.57 -8.43
CA ILE A 7 5.23 3.11 -8.58
C ILE A 7 3.99 2.67 -9.36
N VAL A 8 4.16 1.79 -10.35
CA VAL A 8 3.04 1.12 -11.04
C VAL A 8 3.17 -0.38 -10.77
N SER A 9 2.17 -0.99 -10.13
CA SER A 9 2.27 -2.38 -9.71
C SER A 9 0.91 -3.06 -9.46
N ARG A 10 0.95 -4.36 -9.19
CA ARG A 10 -0.20 -5.11 -8.64
C ARG A 10 -0.38 -4.77 -7.17
N ALA A 11 -1.61 -4.86 -6.67
CA ALA A 11 -1.93 -4.57 -5.27
C ALA A 11 -1.84 -5.82 -4.36
N GLY A 12 -0.73 -6.56 -4.46
CA GLY A 12 -0.41 -7.63 -3.50
C GLY A 12 -0.20 -7.06 -2.10
N ALA A 13 -0.55 -7.81 -1.06
CA ALA A 13 -0.50 -7.32 0.32
C ALA A 13 0.91 -6.83 0.73
N VAL A 14 1.95 -7.60 0.37
CA VAL A 14 3.35 -7.23 0.63
C VAL A 14 3.74 -5.98 -0.15
N THR A 15 3.44 -5.94 -1.45
CA THR A 15 3.74 -4.77 -2.30
C THR A 15 3.10 -3.49 -1.76
N VAL A 16 1.83 -3.56 -1.34
CA VAL A 16 1.14 -2.41 -0.76
C VAL A 16 1.82 -1.94 0.54
N ALA A 17 2.23 -2.87 1.39
CA ALA A 17 2.96 -2.56 2.62
C ALA A 17 4.33 -1.92 2.34
N GLU A 18 5.08 -2.44 1.38
CA GLU A 18 6.38 -1.89 0.96
C GLU A 18 6.25 -0.48 0.39
N VAL A 19 5.26 -0.25 -0.48
CA VAL A 19 5.00 1.07 -1.06
C VAL A 19 4.64 2.09 0.04
N ALA A 20 3.78 1.69 0.98
CA ALA A 20 3.40 2.54 2.12
C ALA A 20 4.61 2.86 3.00
N ALA A 21 5.43 1.85 3.34
CA ALA A 21 6.65 2.02 4.13
C ALA A 21 7.69 2.90 3.41
N ALA A 22 7.85 2.73 2.10
CA ALA A 22 8.72 3.57 1.26
C ALA A 22 8.20 5.00 1.11
N GLY A 23 6.92 5.25 1.43
CA GLY A 23 6.34 6.58 1.36
C GLY A 23 6.22 7.09 -0.07
N ARG A 24 5.87 6.20 -1.00
CA ARG A 24 5.86 6.50 -2.43
C ARG A 24 4.42 6.50 -2.98
N PRO A 25 4.12 7.44 -3.90
CA PRO A 25 2.85 7.43 -4.61
C PRO A 25 2.77 6.19 -5.53
N ALA A 26 1.57 5.64 -5.71
CA ALA A 26 1.37 4.47 -6.56
C ALA A 26 0.15 4.54 -7.48
N VAL A 27 0.25 3.83 -8.60
CA VAL A 27 -0.87 3.39 -9.44
C VAL A 27 -0.98 1.89 -9.28
N TYR A 28 -2.09 1.43 -8.71
CA TYR A 28 -2.37 0.03 -8.56
C TYR A 28 -3.24 -0.48 -9.69
N VAL A 29 -2.88 -1.67 -10.17
CA VAL A 29 -3.67 -2.42 -11.14
C VAL A 29 -4.00 -3.75 -10.49
N PRO A 30 -5.17 -3.93 -9.87
CA PRO A 30 -5.55 -5.19 -9.24
C PRO A 30 -5.71 -6.32 -10.26
N LEU A 31 -5.38 -7.56 -9.84
CA LEU A 31 -5.68 -8.77 -10.61
C LEU A 31 -7.16 -9.13 -10.48
N PRO A 32 -7.93 -9.20 -11.58
CA PRO A 32 -9.32 -9.65 -11.54
C PRO A 32 -9.48 -11.04 -10.92
N LEU A 33 -8.49 -11.92 -11.16
CA LEU A 33 -8.47 -13.31 -10.67
C LEU A 33 -8.08 -13.45 -9.18
N ALA A 34 -7.71 -12.37 -8.48
CA ALA A 34 -7.26 -12.45 -7.08
C ALA A 34 -8.42 -12.45 -6.06
N ALA A 35 -9.60 -12.96 -6.44
CA ALA A 35 -10.80 -13.02 -5.60
C ALA A 35 -11.14 -11.69 -4.88
N GLY A 36 -10.82 -10.55 -5.50
CA GLY A 36 -11.06 -9.22 -4.93
C GLY A 36 -10.06 -8.74 -3.86
N HIS A 37 -9.18 -9.60 -3.33
CA HIS A 37 -8.23 -9.21 -2.27
C HIS A 37 -7.30 -8.06 -2.69
N GLN A 38 -6.81 -8.09 -3.94
CA GLN A 38 -5.96 -7.00 -4.44
C GLN A 38 -6.71 -5.67 -4.56
N ARG A 39 -8.00 -5.72 -4.91
CA ARG A 39 -8.82 -4.50 -4.99
C ARG A 39 -9.00 -3.88 -3.61
N GLY A 40 -9.25 -4.68 -2.57
CA GLY A 40 -9.32 -4.20 -1.19
C GLY A 40 -8.01 -3.51 -0.74
N ASN A 41 -6.86 -4.13 -1.02
CA ASN A 41 -5.56 -3.54 -0.69
C ASN A 41 -5.31 -2.23 -1.44
N ALA A 42 -5.64 -2.17 -2.73
CA ALA A 42 -5.53 -0.96 -3.52
C ALA A 42 -6.46 0.15 -2.99
N GLN A 43 -7.71 -0.20 -2.67
CA GLN A 43 -8.71 0.74 -2.18
C GLN A 43 -8.28 1.39 -0.87
N ALA A 44 -7.69 0.64 0.07
CA ALA A 44 -7.17 1.20 1.31
C ALA A 44 -6.13 2.31 1.07
N MET A 45 -5.27 2.17 0.06
CA MET A 45 -4.30 3.19 -0.32
C MET A 45 -4.93 4.36 -1.09
N VAL A 46 -5.96 4.10 -1.90
CA VAL A 46 -6.72 5.15 -2.59
C VAL A 46 -7.47 6.02 -1.58
N ASP A 47 -8.13 5.40 -0.60
CA ASP A 47 -8.88 6.10 0.46
C ASP A 47 -7.96 6.93 1.35
N ALA A 48 -6.74 6.45 1.59
CA ALA A 48 -5.70 7.22 2.28
C ALA A 48 -5.17 8.39 1.45
N GLY A 49 -5.51 8.48 0.16
CA GLY A 49 -4.98 9.48 -0.78
C GLY A 49 -3.55 9.19 -1.23
N ALA A 50 -3.05 7.96 -1.01
CA ALA A 50 -1.68 7.54 -1.31
C ALA A 50 -1.51 6.95 -2.72
N ALA A 51 -2.61 6.52 -3.35
CA ALA A 51 -2.58 5.86 -4.66
C ALA A 51 -3.78 6.23 -5.54
N ILE A 52 -3.69 5.85 -6.82
CA ILE A 52 -4.86 5.69 -7.68
C ILE A 52 -4.98 4.23 -8.10
N MET A 53 -6.19 3.80 -8.48
CA MET A 53 -6.45 2.46 -8.98
C MET A 53 -6.88 2.52 -10.45
N VAL A 54 -6.36 1.61 -11.25
CA VAL A 54 -6.69 1.43 -12.67
C VAL A 54 -7.07 -0.04 -12.85
N GLU A 55 -8.25 -0.29 -13.42
CA GLU A 55 -8.67 -1.67 -13.69
C GLU A 55 -7.82 -2.28 -14.81
N GLN A 56 -7.62 -3.60 -14.78
CA GLN A 56 -6.75 -4.27 -15.74
C GLN A 56 -7.22 -4.08 -17.20
N ASP A 57 -8.53 -3.98 -17.42
CA ASP A 57 -9.10 -3.77 -18.75
C ASP A 57 -8.86 -2.34 -19.26
N ASP A 58 -8.83 -1.35 -18.35
CA ASP A 58 -8.51 0.05 -18.66
C ASP A 58 -7.02 0.28 -18.98
N LEU A 59 -6.18 -0.73 -18.71
CA LEU A 59 -4.76 -0.71 -19.02
C LEU A 59 -4.47 -1.01 -20.50
N ARG A 60 -5.46 -1.51 -21.24
CA ARG A 60 -5.34 -1.81 -22.67
C ARG A 60 -5.54 -0.52 -23.48
N GLY A 61 -4.54 0.36 -23.48
CA GLY A 61 -4.54 1.55 -24.33
C GLY A 61 -3.67 2.69 -23.83
N SER A 62 -3.62 3.77 -24.62
CA SER A 62 -2.90 5.00 -24.28
C SER A 62 -3.45 5.71 -23.04
N ALA A 63 -4.70 5.45 -22.66
CA ALA A 63 -5.37 6.11 -21.53
C ALA A 63 -4.67 5.90 -20.18
N ALA A 64 -4.16 4.68 -19.92
CA ALA A 64 -3.41 4.40 -18.69
C ALA A 64 -2.07 5.14 -18.68
N ALA A 65 -1.34 5.14 -19.80
CA ALA A 65 -0.10 5.88 -19.95
C ALA A 65 -0.32 7.40 -19.80
N GLU A 66 -1.41 7.93 -20.33
CA GLU A 66 -1.78 9.34 -20.21
C GLU A 66 -2.17 9.72 -18.77
N ARG A 67 -2.91 8.86 -18.05
CA ARG A 67 -3.19 9.05 -16.62
C ARG A 67 -1.90 9.05 -15.79
N CYS A 68 -1.00 8.11 -16.03
CA CYS A 68 0.32 8.09 -15.38
C CYS A 68 1.13 9.34 -15.73
N GLY A 69 1.16 9.75 -17.00
CA GLY A 69 1.87 10.93 -17.47
C GLY A 69 1.37 12.23 -16.81
N ARG A 70 0.04 12.42 -16.76
CA ARG A 70 -0.56 13.55 -16.03
C ARG A 70 -0.19 13.53 -14.55
N LEU A 71 -0.20 12.36 -13.93
CA LEU A 71 0.16 12.23 -12.52
C LEU A 71 1.64 12.52 -12.26
N VAL A 72 2.54 12.08 -13.15
CA VAL A 72 3.98 12.35 -13.05
C VAL A 72 4.29 13.84 -13.22
N ALA A 73 3.52 14.54 -14.06
CA ALA A 73 3.64 15.98 -14.27
C ALA A 73 3.15 16.80 -13.05
N ASP A 74 2.23 16.27 -12.25
CA ASP A 74 1.69 16.93 -11.06
C ASP A 74 2.54 16.64 -9.80
N ARG A 75 3.62 17.41 -9.65
CA ARG A 75 4.53 17.29 -8.49
C ARG A 75 3.84 17.55 -7.15
N GLY A 76 2.85 18.44 -7.10
CA GLY A 76 2.12 18.78 -5.88
C GLY A 76 1.28 17.60 -5.40
N ARG A 77 0.58 16.95 -6.33
CA ARG A 77 -0.17 15.73 -6.06
C ARG A 77 0.72 14.56 -5.67
N LEU A 78 1.85 14.35 -6.36
CA LEU A 78 2.80 13.29 -5.98
C LEU A 78 3.36 13.48 -4.57
N SER A 79 3.68 14.71 -4.17
CA SER A 79 4.15 15.03 -2.82
C SER A 79 3.08 14.73 -1.76
N SER A 80 1.84 15.09 -2.04
CA SER A 80 0.71 14.79 -1.14
C SER A 80 0.44 13.29 -1.02
N MET A 81 0.48 12.56 -2.12
CA MET A 81 0.36 11.10 -2.12
C MET A 81 1.52 10.42 -1.39
N ALA A 82 2.75 10.89 -1.55
CA ALA A 82 3.91 10.38 -0.81
C ALA A 82 3.76 10.57 0.71
N ARG A 83 3.20 11.70 1.14
CA ARG A 83 2.91 11.97 2.57
C ARG A 83 1.82 11.05 3.10
N ALA A 84 0.75 10.88 2.33
CA ALA A 84 -0.32 9.93 2.65
C ALA A 84 0.20 8.48 2.75
N ALA A 85 1.05 8.06 1.81
CA ALA A 85 1.66 6.72 1.83
C ALA A 85 2.47 6.50 3.12
N ARG A 86 3.31 7.46 3.51
CA ARG A 86 4.07 7.38 4.78
C ARG A 86 3.16 7.32 5.99
N ALA A 87 2.10 8.11 6.01
CA ALA A 87 1.15 8.13 7.13
C ALA A 87 0.36 6.80 7.23
N HIS A 88 0.12 6.14 6.10
CA HIS A 88 -0.53 4.84 6.05
C HIS A 88 0.42 3.68 6.44
N GLY A 89 1.72 3.84 6.15
CA GLY A 89 2.75 2.85 6.49
C GLY A 89 2.86 2.63 8.00
N ARG A 90 2.59 1.40 8.45
CA ARG A 90 2.82 0.99 9.85
C ARG A 90 4.21 0.36 9.98
N GLY A 91 5.24 1.20 10.02
CA GLY A 91 6.64 0.75 10.13
C GLY A 91 6.95 -0.11 11.36
N ASP A 92 6.10 -0.07 12.38
CA ASP A 92 6.22 -0.83 13.62
C ASP A 92 5.30 -2.06 13.70
N ALA A 93 4.57 -2.39 12.63
CA ALA A 93 3.62 -3.51 12.63
C ALA A 93 4.27 -4.84 13.04
N ALA A 94 5.46 -5.14 12.54
CA ALA A 94 6.18 -6.37 12.89
C ALA A 94 6.52 -6.43 14.39
N ARG A 95 6.95 -5.30 14.97
CA ARG A 95 7.23 -5.17 16.40
C ARG A 95 5.96 -5.38 17.22
N ILE A 96 4.86 -4.74 16.87
CA ILE A 96 3.57 -4.88 17.56
C ILE A 96 3.10 -6.33 17.54
N VAL A 97 3.20 -7.02 16.39
CA VAL A 97 2.83 -8.44 16.30
C VAL A 97 3.70 -9.30 17.21
N ALA A 98 5.02 -9.09 17.21
CA ALA A 98 5.93 -9.81 18.11
C ALA A 98 5.57 -9.59 19.58
N GLU A 99 5.34 -8.33 20.00
CA GLU A 99 4.93 -7.99 21.37
C GLU A 99 3.62 -8.69 21.77
N ARG A 100 2.63 -8.74 20.87
CA ARG A 100 1.35 -9.41 21.12
C ARG A 100 1.51 -10.93 21.24
N VAL A 101 2.33 -11.55 20.40
CA VAL A 101 2.58 -12.99 20.44
C VAL A 101 3.29 -13.38 21.74
N CYS A 102 4.32 -12.61 22.15
CA CYS A 102 4.99 -12.82 23.44
C CYS A 102 4.02 -12.69 24.62
N ALA A 103 3.20 -11.63 24.64
CA ALA A 103 2.21 -11.44 25.71
C ALA A 103 1.22 -12.62 25.83
N ILE A 104 0.77 -13.20 24.70
CA ILE A 104 -0.10 -14.38 24.69
C ILE A 104 0.63 -15.63 25.21
N ALA A 105 1.89 -15.82 24.80
CA ALA A 105 2.71 -16.93 25.27
C ALA A 105 2.95 -16.87 26.79
N ASP A 106 3.25 -15.68 27.32
CA ASP A 106 3.49 -15.46 28.75
C ASP A 106 2.20 -15.69 29.58
N ALA A 107 1.05 -15.21 29.09
CA ALA A 107 -0.24 -15.46 29.71
C ALA A 107 -0.61 -16.95 29.73
N SER A 108 -0.25 -17.69 28.67
CA SER A 108 -0.50 -19.14 28.57
C SER A 108 0.45 -19.96 29.46
N ALA A 109 1.66 -19.48 29.70
CA ALA A 109 2.63 -20.10 30.61
C ALA A 109 2.29 -19.85 32.09
N GLY A 110 1.67 -18.70 32.42
CA GLY A 110 1.24 -18.36 33.78
C GLY A 110 0.09 -19.21 34.35
N GLY A 111 -0.72 -19.85 33.48
CA GLY A 111 -1.82 -20.74 33.88
C GLY A 111 -1.42 -22.19 34.20
N ARG A 112 -0.12 -22.52 34.12
CA ARG A 112 0.42 -23.86 34.34
C ARG A 112 1.37 -23.85 35.54
N ARG A 113 0.85 -23.53 36.73
CA ARG A 113 1.53 -23.84 38.00
C ARG A 113 0.76 -24.97 38.70
N PRO A 114 1.45 -26.02 39.20
CA PRO A 114 0.82 -27.11 39.95
C PRO A 114 0.17 -26.62 41.24
#